data_AF-A0A7Z8QH94-F1
#
_entry.id   AF-A0A7Z8QH94-F1
#
_cell.length_a   1.000
_cell.length_b   1.000
_cell.length_c   1.000
_cell.angle_alpha   90.00
_cell.angle_beta   90.00
_cell.angle_gamma   90.00
#
_symmetry.space_group_name_H-M   'P 1'
#
loop_
_entity.id
_entity.type
_entity.pdbx_description
1 polymer ?
#
loop_
_entity_poly.entity_id
_entity_poly.type
_entity_poly.pdbx_seq_one_letter_code
_entity_poly.pdbx_strand_id
1 'polypeptide(L)'
;MENAISAERHPLWKRSCPELNDVDFIRLGILRCISSVDSGRHFLQTAEEIHNEQRPLSTYFKSLKSSRRVSMLEAVEQQSYGLFSETLSSHGIDYLKSFHELKDYTVLAADRHFIDHACHTEKGRKKSTQQDLSA
;
A
#
# COMPACT_ATOMS: atom_id res chain seq x y z
N MET A 1 -13.45 4.76 -5.60
CA MET A 1 -14.20 3.67 -4.93
C MET A 1 -15.49 3.33 -5.66
N GLU A 2 -16.26 4.31 -6.14
CA GLU A 2 -17.51 4.08 -6.89
C GLU A 2 -17.33 3.18 -8.11
N ASN A 3 -16.29 3.39 -8.91
CA ASN A 3 -15.99 2.55 -10.07
C ASN A 3 -15.75 1.07 -9.70
N ALA A 4 -15.22 0.79 -8.51
CA ALA A 4 -15.01 -0.59 -8.04
C ALA A 4 -16.31 -1.21 -7.56
N ILE A 5 -17.16 -0.43 -6.88
CA ILE A 5 -18.49 -0.89 -6.45
C ILE A 5 -19.37 -1.20 -7.67
N SER A 6 -19.34 -0.35 -8.70
CA SER A 6 -20.17 -0.52 -9.91
C SER A 6 -19.70 -1.64 -10.83
N ALA A 7 -18.42 -2.03 -10.75
CA ALA A 7 -17.86 -3.14 -11.53
C ALA A 7 -18.34 -4.51 -11.03
N GLU A 8 -18.74 -4.61 -9.77
CA GLU A 8 -19.22 -5.85 -9.15
C GLU A 8 -20.73 -5.82 -8.94
N ARG A 9 -21.43 -6.88 -9.36
CA ARG A 9 -22.89 -6.99 -9.18
C ARG A 9 -23.29 -7.01 -7.70
N HIS A 10 -22.52 -7.70 -6.86
CA HIS A 10 -22.74 -7.84 -5.42
C HIS A 10 -21.40 -7.85 -4.66
N PRO A 11 -20.80 -6.68 -4.40
CA PRO A 11 -19.50 -6.60 -3.74
C PRO A 11 -19.59 -7.05 -2.28
N LEU A 12 -19.08 -8.25 -1.99
CA LEU A 12 -19.09 -8.84 -0.64
C LEU A 12 -18.20 -8.08 0.35
N TRP A 13 -17.26 -7.29 -0.17
CA TRP A 13 -16.36 -6.48 0.63
C TRP A 13 -16.99 -5.14 1.07
N LYS A 14 -18.08 -4.70 0.43
CA LYS A 14 -18.73 -3.43 0.76
C LYS A 14 -19.40 -3.52 2.13
N ARG A 15 -18.91 -2.71 3.08
CA ARG A 15 -19.45 -2.68 4.45
C ARG A 15 -19.43 -1.25 4.99
N SER A 16 -20.43 -0.90 5.80
CA SER A 16 -20.36 0.30 6.62
C SER A 16 -19.46 0.06 7.84
N CYS A 17 -18.34 0.77 7.90
CA CYS A 17 -17.36 0.71 8.99
C CYS A 17 -17.25 2.11 9.63
N PRO A 18 -17.99 2.40 10.73
CA PRO A 18 -18.07 3.75 11.28
C PRO A 18 -16.78 4.23 11.95
N GLU A 19 -16.00 3.32 12.55
CA GLU A 19 -14.77 3.69 13.27
C GLU A 19 -13.62 4.07 12.33
N LEU A 20 -13.52 3.40 11.20
CA LEU A 20 -12.54 3.65 10.15
C LEU A 20 -13.20 3.24 8.86
N ASN A 21 -13.67 4.22 8.09
CA ASN A 21 -14.29 3.93 6.81
C ASN A 21 -13.22 3.43 5.82
N ASP A 22 -13.69 2.84 4.74
CA ASP A 22 -12.80 2.21 3.76
C ASP A 22 -12.00 3.22 2.93
N VAL A 23 -12.51 4.44 2.74
CA VAL A 23 -11.78 5.53 2.04
C VAL A 23 -10.62 6.02 2.89
N ASP A 24 -10.88 6.31 4.17
CA ASP A 24 -9.87 6.70 5.16
C ASP A 24 -8.81 5.61 5.31
N PHE A 25 -9.22 4.33 5.32
CA PHE A 25 -8.29 3.22 5.38
C PHE A 25 -7.31 3.23 4.21
N ILE A 26 -7.80 3.42 2.98
CA ILE A 26 -6.96 3.51 1.78
C ILE A 26 -6.07 4.75 1.85
N ARG A 27 -6.63 5.91 2.20
CA ARG A 27 -5.89 7.18 2.33
C ARG A 27 -4.72 7.04 3.30
N LEU A 28 -4.97 6.50 4.50
CA LEU A 28 -3.92 6.27 5.49
C LEU A 28 -2.89 5.24 5.04
N GLY A 29 -3.33 4.19 4.33
CA GLY A 29 -2.42 3.22 3.70
C GLY A 29 -1.45 3.90 2.73
N ILE A 30 -1.97 4.73 1.82
CA ILE A 30 -1.17 5.48 0.84
C ILE A 30 -0.22 6.43 1.57
N LEU A 31 -0.73 7.24 2.50
CA LEU A 31 0.08 8.18 3.27
C LEU A 31 1.23 7.48 3.97
N ARG A 32 0.97 6.33 4.60
CA ARG A 32 1.99 5.52 5.26
C ARG A 32 3.08 5.05 4.27
N CYS A 33 2.70 4.63 3.07
CA CYS A 33 3.64 4.16 2.05
C CYS A 33 4.52 5.27 1.47
N ILE A 34 4.01 6.50 1.37
CA ILE A 34 4.75 7.63 0.80
C ILE A 34 5.45 8.51 1.85
N SER A 35 5.09 8.36 3.13
CA SER A 35 5.67 9.13 4.23
C SER A 35 7.02 8.56 4.69
N SER A 36 7.94 9.44 5.08
CA SER A 36 9.18 9.06 5.74
C SER A 36 8.94 8.90 7.24
N VAL A 37 8.63 7.67 7.68
CA VAL A 37 8.32 7.34 9.07
C VAL A 37 9.01 6.04 9.49
N ASP A 38 9.67 6.06 10.65
CA ASP A 38 10.52 4.94 11.10
C ASP A 38 9.75 3.79 11.77
N SER A 39 8.50 4.03 12.16
CA SER A 39 7.69 3.03 12.84
C SER A 39 6.20 3.29 12.67
N GLY A 40 5.39 2.28 13.00
CA GLY A 40 3.94 2.44 13.03
C GLY A 40 3.44 3.46 14.06
N ARG A 41 4.18 3.68 15.15
CA ARG A 41 3.85 4.74 16.13
C ARG A 41 4.21 6.10 15.60
N HIS A 42 5.40 6.25 15.00
CA HIS A 42 5.83 7.48 14.35
C HIS A 42 4.78 7.89 13.31
N PHE A 43 4.33 6.96 12.45
CA PHE A 43 3.25 7.22 11.50
C PHE A 43 1.98 7.80 12.12
N LEU A 44 1.46 7.19 13.21
CA LEU A 44 0.22 7.66 13.82
C LEU A 44 0.37 9.05 14.46
N GLN A 45 1.52 9.30 15.09
CA GLN A 45 1.83 10.62 15.62
C GLN A 45 1.90 11.66 14.51
N THR A 46 2.58 11.35 13.40
CA THR A 46 2.62 12.22 12.21
C THR A 46 1.22 12.46 11.63
N ALA A 47 0.37 11.44 11.58
CA ALA A 47 -1.00 11.56 11.09
C ALA A 47 -1.88 12.45 11.99
N GLU A 48 -1.68 12.37 13.30
CA GLU A 48 -2.32 13.24 14.28
C GLU A 48 -1.84 14.69 14.13
N GLU A 49 -0.52 14.92 14.11
CA GLU A 49 0.07 16.26 14.11
C GLU A 49 -0.13 17.01 12.79
N ILE A 50 0.01 16.31 11.65
CA ILE A 50 -0.04 16.95 10.32
C ILE A 50 -1.45 16.91 9.73
N HIS A 51 -2.20 15.83 9.95
CA HIS A 51 -3.49 15.62 9.31
C HIS A 51 -4.68 15.71 10.28
N ASN A 52 -4.43 15.97 11.56
CA ASN A 52 -5.46 16.01 12.61
C ASN A 52 -6.31 14.72 12.65
N GLU A 53 -5.69 13.57 12.32
CA GLU A 53 -6.34 12.26 12.31
C GLU A 53 -5.92 11.42 13.52
N GLN A 54 -6.60 11.66 14.64
CA GLN A 54 -6.48 10.84 15.85
C GLN A 54 -7.05 9.44 15.61
N ARG A 55 -6.20 8.41 15.58
CA ARG A 55 -6.66 7.01 15.50
C ARG A 55 -5.91 6.12 16.48
N PRO A 56 -6.63 5.28 17.25
CA PRO A 56 -5.98 4.30 18.10
C PRO A 56 -5.11 3.36 17.29
N LEU A 57 -3.92 3.04 17.82
CA LEU A 57 -2.98 2.11 17.20
C LEU A 57 -3.61 0.74 16.93
N SER A 58 -4.44 0.29 17.86
CA SER A 58 -5.20 -0.95 17.70
C SER A 58 -6.18 -0.89 16.52
N THR A 59 -6.86 0.23 16.28
CA THR A 59 -7.87 0.36 15.23
C THR A 59 -7.23 0.28 13.84
N TYR A 60 -6.22 1.09 13.55
CA TYR A 60 -5.59 1.10 12.22
C TYR A 60 -4.83 -0.21 11.94
N PHE A 61 -3.93 -0.63 12.83
CA PHE A 61 -3.09 -1.80 12.57
C PHE A 61 -3.84 -3.14 12.64
N LYS A 62 -4.90 -3.29 13.43
CA LYS A 62 -5.76 -4.48 13.34
C LYS A 62 -6.48 -4.53 11.99
N SER A 63 -6.85 -3.38 11.46
CA SER A 63 -7.59 -3.31 10.21
C SER A 63 -6.78 -3.73 8.98
N LEU A 64 -5.45 -3.63 9.04
CA LEU A 64 -4.54 -4.18 8.02
C LEU A 64 -4.65 -5.71 7.87
N LYS A 65 -5.14 -6.40 8.91
CA LYS A 65 -5.32 -7.87 8.90
C LYS A 65 -6.67 -8.30 8.32
N SER A 66 -7.49 -7.36 7.87
CA SER A 66 -8.84 -7.65 7.39
C SER A 66 -8.80 -8.24 5.98
N SER A 67 -9.12 -9.52 5.82
CA SER A 67 -9.27 -10.18 4.51
C SER A 67 -10.28 -9.46 3.62
N ARG A 68 -11.39 -8.98 4.20
CA ARG A 68 -12.38 -8.14 3.50
C ARG A 68 -11.73 -6.90 2.86
N ARG A 69 -10.86 -6.20 3.58
CA ARG A 69 -10.20 -4.99 3.06
C ARG A 69 -9.15 -5.31 2.00
N VAL A 70 -8.57 -6.50 2.02
CA VAL A 70 -7.71 -6.97 0.94
C VAL A 70 -8.51 -7.09 -0.35
N SER A 71 -9.65 -7.79 -0.33
CA SER A 71 -10.51 -7.90 -1.54
C SER A 71 -11.01 -6.54 -2.04
N MET A 72 -11.33 -5.63 -1.13
CA MET A 72 -11.66 -4.26 -1.50
C MET A 72 -10.48 -3.53 -2.17
N LEU A 73 -9.26 -3.67 -1.63
CA LEU A 73 -8.08 -3.04 -2.20
C LEU A 73 -7.78 -3.57 -3.59
N GLU A 74 -7.90 -4.88 -3.82
CA GLU A 74 -7.75 -5.50 -5.14
C GLU A 74 -8.76 -4.93 -6.15
N ALA A 75 -10.03 -4.81 -5.77
CA ALA A 75 -11.05 -4.22 -6.63
C ALA A 75 -10.79 -2.74 -6.93
N VAL A 76 -10.30 -1.97 -5.94
CA VAL A 76 -9.97 -0.55 -6.12
C VAL A 76 -8.72 -0.38 -6.97
N GLU A 77 -7.70 -1.21 -6.78
CA GLU A 77 -6.45 -1.19 -7.53
C GLU A 77 -6.70 -1.38 -9.04
N GLN A 78 -7.46 -2.41 -9.41
CA GLN A 78 -7.81 -2.69 -10.81
C GLN A 78 -8.45 -1.49 -11.51
N GLN A 79 -9.41 -0.85 -10.84
CA GLN A 79 -10.08 0.33 -11.39
C GLN A 79 -9.17 1.57 -11.42
N SER A 80 -8.24 1.67 -10.46
CA SER A 80 -7.30 2.79 -10.40
C SER A 80 -6.31 2.73 -11.56
N TYR A 81 -5.80 1.55 -11.93
CA TYR A 81 -4.95 1.39 -13.12
C TYR A 81 -5.64 1.82 -14.41
N GLY A 82 -6.91 1.45 -14.61
CA GLY A 82 -7.69 1.89 -15.76
C GLY A 82 -7.76 3.41 -15.85
N LEU A 83 -8.12 4.06 -14.74
CA LEU A 83 -8.21 5.52 -14.66
C LEU A 83 -6.86 6.20 -14.92
N PHE A 84 -5.78 5.72 -14.31
CA PHE A 84 -4.46 6.32 -14.49
C PHE A 84 -3.94 6.13 -15.92
N SER A 85 -4.15 4.95 -16.51
CA SER A 85 -3.76 4.68 -17.89
C SER A 85 -4.50 5.60 -18.88
N GLU A 86 -5.82 5.77 -18.71
CA GLU A 86 -6.63 6.67 -19.53
C GLU A 86 -6.21 8.14 -19.34
N THR A 87 -5.95 8.55 -18.10
CA THR A 87 -5.51 9.91 -17.79
C THR A 87 -4.14 10.20 -18.42
N LEU A 88 -3.17 9.29 -18.31
CA LEU A 88 -1.85 9.47 -18.92
C LEU A 88 -1.94 9.51 -20.45
N SER A 89 -2.74 8.60 -21.03
CA SER A 89 -2.95 8.53 -22.48
C SER A 89 -3.59 9.81 -23.03
N SER A 90 -4.60 10.36 -22.35
CA SER A 90 -5.27 11.60 -22.77
C SER A 90 -4.34 12.83 -22.73
N HIS A 91 -3.31 12.80 -21.89
CA HIS A 91 -2.28 13.84 -21.83
C HIS A 91 -1.08 13.54 -22.75
N GLY A 92 -1.11 12.44 -23.51
CA GLY A 92 -0.01 12.02 -24.37
C GLY A 92 1.27 11.66 -23.60
N ILE A 93 1.14 11.30 -22.32
CA ILE A 93 2.27 10.98 -21.45
C ILE A 93 2.63 9.51 -21.60
N ASP A 94 3.81 9.26 -22.15
CA ASP A 94 4.45 7.94 -22.17
C ASP A 94 5.91 8.11 -21.74
N TYR A 95 6.19 7.76 -20.49
CA TYR A 95 7.52 7.86 -19.88
C TYR A 95 8.53 6.87 -20.48
N LEU A 96 8.06 5.82 -21.16
CA LEU A 96 8.91 4.80 -21.76
C LEU A 96 9.16 5.03 -23.25
N LYS A 97 8.51 6.04 -23.85
CA LYS A 97 8.61 6.35 -25.29
C LYS A 97 10.04 6.55 -25.79
N SER A 98 10.94 7.05 -24.93
CA SER A 98 12.35 7.25 -25.28
C SER A 98 13.16 5.96 -25.41
N PHE A 99 12.65 4.83 -24.91
CA PHE A 99 13.32 3.54 -24.86
C PHE A 99 12.66 2.59 -25.87
N HIS A 100 12.99 2.76 -27.16
CA HIS A 100 12.40 1.99 -28.25
C HIS A 100 12.61 0.48 -28.12
N GLU A 101 13.70 0.07 -27.48
CA GLU A 101 14.04 -1.32 -27.17
C GLU A 101 13.02 -2.00 -26.25
N LEU A 102 12.24 -1.24 -25.48
CA LEU A 102 11.22 -1.78 -24.57
C LEU A 102 9.85 -1.94 -25.22
N LYS A 103 9.67 -1.52 -26.48
CA LYS A 103 8.36 -1.47 -27.14
C LYS A 103 7.64 -2.83 -27.20
N ASP A 104 8.40 -3.91 -27.35
CA ASP A 104 7.87 -5.27 -27.47
C ASP A 104 7.89 -6.04 -26.13
N TYR A 105 8.21 -5.35 -25.02
CA TYR A 105 8.32 -5.96 -23.70
C TYR A 105 7.27 -5.41 -22.74
N THR A 106 6.67 -6.30 -21.95
CA THR A 106 5.88 -5.90 -20.79
C THR A 106 6.81 -5.40 -19.69
N VAL A 107 6.77 -4.10 -19.41
CA VAL A 107 7.54 -3.50 -18.32
C VAL A 107 6.71 -3.53 -17.03
N LEU A 108 7.21 -4.24 -16.03
CA LEU A 108 6.58 -4.34 -14.71
C LEU A 108 7.47 -3.67 -13.67
N ALA A 109 6.92 -2.72 -12.93
CA ALA A 109 7.58 -2.17 -11.76
C ALA A 109 7.37 -3.13 -10.57
N ALA A 110 8.40 -3.89 -10.22
CA ALA A 110 8.40 -4.74 -9.03
C ALA A 110 9.25 -4.12 -7.94
N ASP A 111 8.67 -3.87 -6.76
CA ASP A 111 9.45 -3.55 -5.56
C ASP A 111 10.07 -4.84 -5.02
N ARG A 112 11.39 -4.99 -5.17
CA ARG A 112 12.09 -6.22 -4.82
C ARG A 112 12.36 -6.28 -3.31
N HIS A 113 11.32 -6.60 -2.54
CA HIS A 113 11.43 -7.08 -1.16
C HIS A 113 10.95 -8.54 -1.03
N PHE A 114 11.59 -9.44 -1.77
CA PHE A 114 11.55 -10.87 -1.47
C PHE A 114 12.96 -11.32 -1.08
N ILE A 115 13.30 -11.15 0.20
CA ILE A 115 14.30 -12.01 0.82
C ILE A 115 13.52 -13.22 1.33
N ASP A 116 13.21 -14.15 0.45
CA ASP A 116 13.04 -15.52 0.91
C ASP A 116 14.46 -15.98 1.27
N HIS A 117 14.68 -16.28 2.55
CA HIS A 117 16.01 -16.73 2.98
C HIS A 117 16.42 -17.90 2.10
N ALA A 118 17.66 -17.91 1.59
CA ALA A 118 18.14 -19.06 0.83
C ALA A 118 17.87 -20.33 1.64
N CYS A 119 17.25 -21.34 1.03
CA CYS A 119 16.79 -22.58 1.70
C CYS A 119 17.90 -23.33 2.46
N HIS A 120 19.17 -22.95 2.26
CA HIS A 120 20.36 -23.52 2.88
C HIS A 120 20.98 -22.66 3.98
N THR A 121 20.40 -21.50 4.32
CA THR A 121 20.87 -20.70 5.46
C THR A 121 20.15 -21.14 6.71
N GLU A 122 20.87 -21.73 7.68
CA GLU A 122 20.30 -22.05 8.98
C GLU A 122 19.70 -20.80 9.62
N LYS A 123 18.46 -20.90 10.13
CA LYS A 123 17.84 -19.83 10.91
C LYS A 123 18.67 -19.60 12.17
N GLY A 124 19.52 -18.58 12.14
CA GLY A 124 20.32 -18.17 13.28
C GLY A 124 19.42 -17.93 14.49
N ARG A 125 19.74 -18.57 15.62
CA ARG A 125 19.11 -18.31 16.92
C ARG A 125 19.12 -16.80 17.19
N LYS A 126 17.96 -16.23 17.51
CA LYS A 126 17.82 -14.81 17.92
C LYS A 126 18.87 -14.47 18.98
N LYS A 127 19.90 -13.72 18.60
CA LYS A 127 20.75 -13.01 19.53
C LYS A 127 20.25 -11.57 19.56
N SER A 128 19.81 -11.13 20.73
CA SER A 128 19.58 -9.72 21.04
C SER A 128 20.93 -9.00 20.93
N THR A 129 21.18 -8.36 19.80
CA THR A 129 22.37 -7.52 19.64
C THR A 129 22.06 -6.15 20.23
N GLN A 130 22.53 -5.96 21.46
CA GLN A 130 22.78 -4.67 22.07
C GLN A 130 23.71 -3.88 21.13
N GLN A 131 23.27 -2.73 20.64
CA GLN A 131 24.14 -1.80 19.92
C GLN A 131 24.96 -1.04 20.96
N ASP A 132 26.20 -1.48 21.16
CA ASP A 132 27.25 -0.62 21.72
C ASP A 132 27.59 0.44 20.65
N LEU A 133 27.21 1.68 20.93
CA LEU A 133 27.63 2.86 20.19
C LEU A 133 29.00 3.29 20.75
N SER A 134 30.03 3.16 19.93
CA SER A 134 31.29 3.89 20.08
C SER A 134 31.39 4.98 19.01
N ALA A 135 31.17 6.22 19.43
CA ALA A 135 31.77 7.45 18.91
C ALA A 135 31.61 8.54 19.98
#